data_AF-A0A519VI94-F1
#
_entry.id   AF-A0A519VI94-F1
#
_cell.length_a   1.000
_cell.length_b   1.000
_cell.length_c   1.000
_cell.angle_alpha   90.00
_cell.angle_beta   90.00
_cell.angle_gamma   90.00
#
_symmetry.space_group_name_H-M   'P 1'
#
loop_
_entity.id
_entity.type
_entity.pdbx_description
1 polymer ?
#
loop_
_entity_poly.entity_id
_entity_poly.type
_entity_poly.pdbx_seq_one_letter_code
_entity_poly.pdbx_strand_id
1 'polypeptide(L)'
;MSIPAIASAPARPEALAELAAVLPLLRELNDLKRVRVAGRDNSLAEQLFAQAWAALVAGEDLTTVALCETARALTGVRLPGYDEPLLSSLGLAENDATQVLQQALRDAAQPLVPSLVEQLAPMVRTAAQLEAGQQPAFVALLAQQPRAGATHPGRPRIMLWPPESHADHCALVAVYAVLLSPYFGADPGEAFLTGLAHHLH
;
A
#
# COMPACT_ATOMS: atom_id res chain seq x y z
N MET A 1 -31.98 27.85 -0.84
CA MET A 1 -30.88 27.78 0.13
C MET A 1 -29.64 27.37 -0.64
N SER A 2 -28.71 28.30 -0.86
CA SER A 2 -27.47 28.04 -1.59
C SER A 2 -26.43 27.50 -0.62
N ILE A 3 -25.89 26.31 -0.92
CA ILE A 3 -24.75 25.73 -0.19
C ILE A 3 -23.53 26.58 -0.53
N PRO A 4 -22.78 27.11 0.46
CA PRO A 4 -21.59 27.91 0.17
C PRO A 4 -20.51 26.99 -0.42
N ALA A 5 -19.92 27.43 -1.53
CA ALA A 5 -18.75 26.77 -2.09
C ALA A 5 -17.60 26.87 -1.07
N ILE A 6 -17.16 25.72 -0.56
CA ILE A 6 -15.93 25.63 0.21
C ILE A 6 -14.79 25.87 -0.79
N ALA A 7 -14.30 27.10 -0.86
CA ALA A 7 -13.08 27.39 -1.58
C ALA A 7 -11.94 26.66 -0.86
N SER A 8 -11.39 25.62 -1.49
CA SER A 8 -10.16 24.99 -1.04
C SER A 8 -9.08 26.07 -0.96
N ALA A 9 -8.63 26.41 0.25
CA ALA A 9 -7.48 27.28 0.42
C ALA A 9 -6.28 26.66 -0.32
N PRO A 10 -5.43 27.46 -0.99
CA PRO A 10 -4.19 26.94 -1.56
C PRO A 10 -3.34 26.33 -0.45
N ALA A 11 -2.74 25.16 -0.73
CA ALA A 11 -1.83 24.51 0.21
C ALA A 11 -0.75 25.50 0.64
N ARG A 12 -0.51 25.62 1.95
CA ARG A 12 0.55 26.49 2.48
C ARG A 12 1.89 26.01 1.91
N PRO A 13 2.85 26.89 1.58
CA PRO A 13 4.14 26.51 1.00
C PRO A 13 4.88 25.42 1.80
N GLU A 14 4.72 25.42 3.13
CA GLU A 14 5.25 24.40 4.05
C GLU A 14 4.66 23.01 3.76
N ALA A 15 3.34 22.90 3.60
CA ALA A 15 2.68 21.64 3.26
C ALA A 15 3.12 21.10 1.89
N LEU A 16 3.41 21.99 0.92
CA LEU A 16 3.93 21.57 -0.38
C LEU A 16 5.38 21.05 -0.28
N ALA A 17 6.22 21.67 0.56
CA ALA A 17 7.58 21.23 0.80
C ALA A 17 7.62 19.87 1.53
N GLU A 18 6.75 19.68 2.52
CA GLU A 18 6.59 18.41 3.22
C GLU A 18 6.14 17.29 2.27
N LEU A 19 5.11 17.56 1.44
CA LEU A 19 4.67 16.60 0.42
C LEU A 19 5.78 16.28 -0.60
N ALA A 20 6.59 17.27 -0.98
CA ALA A 20 7.72 17.07 -1.89
C ALA A 20 8.79 16.14 -1.28
N ALA A 21 8.98 16.16 0.05
CA ALA A 21 9.91 15.28 0.75
C ALA A 21 9.48 13.80 0.71
N VAL A 22 8.18 13.53 0.63
CA VAL A 22 7.63 12.15 0.56
C VAL A 22 7.72 11.57 -0.86
N LEU A 23 7.80 12.42 -1.90
CA LEU A 23 7.74 12.00 -3.31
C LEU A 23 8.75 10.90 -3.71
N PRO A 24 10.03 10.92 -3.28
CA PRO A 24 10.96 9.83 -3.56
C PRO A 24 10.47 8.47 -3.03
N LEU A 25 9.95 8.42 -1.80
CA LEU A 25 9.38 7.21 -1.22
C LEU A 25 8.16 6.71 -2.00
N LEU A 26 7.27 7.61 -2.43
CA LEU A 26 6.11 7.21 -3.25
C LEU A 26 6.55 6.56 -4.58
N ARG A 27 7.66 7.03 -5.16
CA ARG A 27 8.24 6.42 -6.37
C ARG A 27 8.80 5.03 -6.08
N GLU A 28 9.55 4.86 -5.00
CA GLU A 28 10.07 3.54 -4.59
C GLU A 28 8.94 2.54 -4.32
N LEU A 29 7.86 2.98 -3.65
CA LEU A 29 6.67 2.17 -3.44
C LEU A 29 6.02 1.74 -4.78
N ASN A 30 6.05 2.60 -5.81
CA ASN A 30 5.49 2.26 -7.11
C ASN A 30 6.21 1.08 -7.78
N ASP A 31 7.47 0.82 -7.42
CA ASP A 31 8.23 -0.32 -7.94
C ASP A 31 7.67 -1.67 -7.46
N LEU A 32 6.92 -1.69 -6.34
CA LEU A 32 6.27 -2.91 -5.82
C LEU A 32 5.25 -3.51 -6.81
N LYS A 33 4.74 -2.73 -7.76
CA LYS A 33 3.91 -3.20 -8.88
C LYS A 33 4.66 -4.12 -9.85
N ARG A 34 5.98 -4.19 -9.72
CA ARG A 34 6.88 -4.96 -10.60
C ARG A 34 7.75 -5.95 -9.86
N VAL A 35 7.91 -5.78 -8.56
CA VAL A 35 8.62 -6.75 -7.74
C VAL A 35 7.78 -8.02 -7.65
N ARG A 36 8.39 -9.14 -8.06
CA ARG A 36 7.85 -10.49 -7.93
C ARG A 36 8.78 -11.31 -7.05
N VAL A 37 8.19 -12.15 -6.21
CA VAL A 37 8.91 -12.99 -5.26
C VAL A 37 8.90 -14.42 -5.79
N ALA A 38 10.06 -15.08 -5.79
CA ALA A 38 10.15 -16.47 -6.18
C ALA A 38 9.19 -17.34 -5.34
N GLY A 39 8.42 -18.21 -6.01
CA GLY A 39 7.44 -19.08 -5.35
C GLY A 39 6.12 -18.41 -4.95
N ARG A 40 5.94 -17.12 -5.26
CA ARG A 40 4.65 -16.44 -5.13
C ARG A 40 4.17 -15.97 -6.49
N ASP A 41 2.87 -16.11 -6.72
CA ASP A 41 2.24 -15.50 -7.88
C ASP A 41 2.13 -13.98 -7.69
N ASN A 42 1.96 -13.28 -8.81
CA ASN A 42 1.64 -11.85 -8.86
C ASN A 42 2.75 -10.92 -8.33
N SER A 43 2.59 -9.62 -8.56
CA SER A 43 3.47 -8.60 -7.97
C SER A 43 3.25 -8.50 -6.45
N LEU A 44 4.16 -7.84 -5.73
CA LEU A 44 3.94 -7.51 -4.33
C LEU A 44 2.70 -6.62 -4.13
N ALA A 45 2.47 -5.67 -5.03
CA ALA A 45 1.27 -4.82 -4.98
C ALA A 45 -0.03 -5.61 -5.16
N GLU A 46 -0.07 -6.56 -6.07
CA GLU A 46 -1.21 -7.46 -6.26
C GLU A 46 -1.44 -8.37 -5.06
N GLN A 47 -0.37 -8.82 -4.41
CA GLN A 47 -0.47 -9.58 -3.15
C GLN A 47 -1.09 -8.73 -2.04
N LEU A 48 -0.65 -7.47 -1.86
CA LEU A 48 -1.24 -6.52 -0.91
C LEU A 48 -2.72 -6.29 -1.20
N PHE A 49 -3.09 -6.09 -2.48
CA PHE A 49 -4.49 -5.92 -2.88
C PHE A 49 -5.35 -7.12 -2.43
N ALA A 50 -4.87 -8.32 -2.72
CA ALA A 50 -5.60 -9.55 -2.44
C ALA A 50 -5.68 -9.85 -0.93
N GLN A 51 -4.62 -9.54 -0.17
CA GLN A 51 -4.56 -9.66 1.29
C GLN A 51 -5.51 -8.67 1.97
N ALA A 52 -5.49 -7.40 1.55
CA ALA A 52 -6.38 -6.37 2.08
C ALA A 52 -7.86 -6.77 1.94
N TRP A 53 -8.29 -7.21 0.75
CA TRP A 53 -9.66 -7.66 0.54
C TRP A 53 -10.01 -8.93 1.33
N ALA A 54 -9.08 -9.87 1.45
CA ALA A 54 -9.30 -11.07 2.27
C ALA A 54 -9.53 -10.70 3.74
N ALA A 55 -8.71 -9.80 4.30
CA ALA A 55 -8.85 -9.34 5.68
C ALA A 55 -10.17 -8.57 5.90
N LEU A 56 -10.53 -7.66 4.99
CA LEU A 56 -11.79 -6.92 5.08
C LEU A 56 -13.01 -7.85 5.01
N VAL A 57 -12.97 -8.90 4.18
CA VAL A 57 -14.05 -9.91 4.12
C VAL A 57 -14.12 -10.76 5.38
N ALA A 58 -12.98 -11.00 6.04
CA ALA A 58 -12.94 -11.66 7.35
C ALA A 58 -13.55 -10.80 8.47
N GLY A 59 -13.84 -9.51 8.20
CA GLY A 59 -14.39 -8.59 9.18
C GLY A 59 -13.32 -7.90 10.04
N GLU A 60 -12.06 -7.92 9.60
CA GLU A 60 -10.99 -7.15 10.25
C GLU A 60 -11.30 -5.65 10.23
N ASP A 61 -10.86 -4.96 11.27
CA ASP A 61 -11.04 -3.51 11.39
C ASP A 61 -10.35 -2.76 10.24
N LEU A 62 -11.07 -1.81 9.64
CA LEU A 62 -10.61 -1.12 8.44
C LEU A 62 -9.29 -0.37 8.67
N THR A 63 -9.15 0.33 9.80
CA THR A 63 -7.94 1.08 10.12
C THR A 63 -6.77 0.13 10.38
N THR A 64 -7.03 -0.99 11.04
CA THR A 64 -6.02 -2.03 11.28
C THR A 64 -5.51 -2.61 9.96
N VAL A 65 -6.40 -2.98 9.03
CA VAL A 65 -6.01 -3.46 7.69
C VAL A 65 -5.20 -2.40 6.94
N ALA A 66 -5.67 -1.15 6.93
CA ALA A 66 -5.01 -0.04 6.26
C ALA A 66 -3.56 0.13 6.74
N LEU A 67 -3.35 0.13 8.06
CA LEU A 67 -2.02 0.30 8.64
C LEU A 67 -1.14 -0.95 8.47
N CYS A 68 -1.69 -2.16 8.58
CA CYS A 68 -0.95 -3.40 8.35
C CYS A 68 -0.44 -3.51 6.91
N GLU A 69 -1.29 -3.28 5.92
CA GLU A 69 -0.91 -3.38 4.52
C GLU A 69 0.02 -2.22 4.10
N THR A 70 -0.14 -1.04 4.70
CA THR A 70 0.83 0.07 4.54
C THR A 70 2.19 -0.28 5.15
N ALA A 71 2.21 -0.90 6.33
CA ALA A 71 3.44 -1.36 6.96
C ALA A 71 4.14 -2.44 6.11
N ARG A 72 3.39 -3.41 5.57
CA ARG A 72 3.94 -4.41 4.63
C ARG A 72 4.52 -3.76 3.38
N ALA A 73 3.82 -2.78 2.79
CA ALA A 73 4.32 -2.06 1.63
C ALA A 73 5.65 -1.35 1.91
N LEU A 74 5.74 -0.59 3.02
CA LEU A 74 6.98 0.09 3.42
C LEU A 74 8.13 -0.87 3.68
N THR A 75 7.89 -1.96 4.41
CA THR A 75 8.89 -3.02 4.62
C THR A 75 9.34 -3.63 3.29
N GLY A 76 8.40 -3.86 2.37
CA GLY A 76 8.67 -4.43 1.05
C GLY A 76 9.55 -3.56 0.15
N VAL A 77 9.65 -2.25 0.41
CA VAL A 77 10.58 -1.37 -0.30
C VAL A 77 12.04 -1.71 0.04
N ARG A 78 12.32 -2.15 1.27
CA ARG A 78 13.68 -2.48 1.73
C ARG A 78 13.97 -3.98 1.68
N LEU A 79 12.97 -4.80 2.04
CA LEU A 79 13.06 -6.26 2.10
C LEU A 79 11.91 -6.89 1.29
N PRO A 80 11.98 -6.87 -0.05
CA PRO A 80 10.86 -7.30 -0.87
C PRO A 80 10.63 -8.80 -0.75
N GLY A 81 9.40 -9.19 -0.39
CA GLY A 81 9.01 -10.58 -0.19
C GLY A 81 9.40 -11.19 1.14
N TYR A 82 10.03 -10.42 2.03
CA TYR A 82 10.32 -10.86 3.40
C TYR A 82 9.12 -10.57 4.30
N ASP A 83 8.71 -11.62 5.01
CA ASP A 83 7.72 -11.59 6.07
C ASP A 83 8.17 -12.48 7.23
N GLU A 84 7.40 -12.44 8.32
CA GLU A 84 7.72 -13.20 9.53
C GLU A 84 7.81 -14.71 9.26
N PRO A 85 6.85 -15.37 8.55
CA PRO A 85 6.96 -16.79 8.22
C PRO A 85 8.24 -17.14 7.45
N LEU A 86 8.64 -16.32 6.46
CA LEU A 86 9.87 -16.55 5.71
C LEU A 86 11.09 -16.43 6.63
N LEU A 87 11.20 -15.37 7.42
CA LEU A 87 12.33 -15.17 8.32
C LEU A 87 12.45 -16.29 9.37
N SER A 88 11.32 -16.75 9.92
CA SER A 88 11.29 -17.91 10.81
C SER A 88 11.73 -19.20 10.12
N SER A 89 11.33 -19.41 8.85
CA SER A 89 11.80 -20.57 8.07
C SER A 89 13.31 -20.57 7.81
N LEU A 90 13.93 -19.39 7.84
CA LEU A 90 15.38 -19.21 7.73
C LEU A 90 16.11 -19.35 9.09
N GLY A 91 15.37 -19.61 10.17
CA GLY A 91 15.92 -19.88 11.49
C GLY A 91 15.96 -18.66 12.44
N LEU A 92 15.34 -17.53 12.08
CA LEU A 92 15.23 -16.40 13.01
C LEU A 92 14.13 -16.64 14.05
N ALA A 93 14.39 -16.25 15.30
CA ALA A 93 13.37 -16.19 16.33
C ALA A 93 12.32 -15.11 16.00
N GLU A 94 11.07 -15.29 16.45
CA GLU A 94 9.94 -14.37 16.21
C GLU A 94 10.30 -12.90 16.52
N ASN A 95 10.93 -12.67 17.68
CA ASN A 95 11.31 -11.32 18.11
C ASN A 95 12.36 -10.70 17.19
N ASP A 96 13.35 -11.49 16.73
CA ASP A 96 14.40 -11.01 15.84
C ASP A 96 13.84 -10.73 14.44
N ALA A 97 12.95 -11.61 13.94
CA ALA A 97 12.24 -11.39 12.69
C ALA A 97 11.40 -10.10 12.73
N THR A 98 10.66 -9.88 13.81
CA THR A 98 9.89 -8.65 14.03
C THR A 98 10.80 -7.41 14.05
N GLN A 99 11.94 -7.48 14.74
CA GLN A 99 12.90 -6.37 14.78
C GLN A 99 13.48 -6.04 13.41
N VAL A 100 13.83 -7.04 12.60
CA VAL A 100 14.33 -6.86 11.23
C VAL A 100 13.29 -6.14 10.37
N LEU A 101 12.04 -6.60 10.40
CA LEU A 101 10.96 -6.00 9.62
C LEU A 101 10.60 -4.59 10.11
N GLN A 102 10.59 -4.35 11.43
CA GLN A 102 10.40 -3.01 11.99
C GLN A 102 11.52 -2.05 11.61
N GLN A 103 12.77 -2.52 11.57
CA GLN A 103 13.89 -1.69 11.14
C GLN A 103 13.76 -1.32 9.66
N ALA A 104 13.43 -2.29 8.80
CA ALA A 104 13.17 -2.04 7.38
C ALA A 104 12.04 -1.01 7.17
N LEU A 105 10.96 -1.11 7.95
CA LEU A 105 9.88 -0.11 7.94
C LEU A 105 10.40 1.27 8.34
N ARG A 106 11.12 1.40 9.47
CA ARG A 106 11.65 2.69 9.94
C ARG A 106 12.64 3.32 8.96
N ASP A 107 13.42 2.50 8.27
CA ASP A 107 14.36 2.96 7.25
C ASP A 107 13.65 3.47 5.99
N ALA A 108 12.54 2.82 5.58
CA ALA A 108 11.69 3.32 4.50
C ALA A 108 10.91 4.58 4.91
N ALA A 109 10.46 4.63 6.17
CA ALA A 109 9.56 5.65 6.70
C ALA A 109 10.24 6.97 7.12
N GLN A 110 11.56 7.12 6.96
CA GLN A 110 12.30 8.34 7.32
C GLN A 110 11.66 9.66 6.83
N PRO A 111 11.10 9.77 5.60
CA PRO A 111 10.49 11.02 5.14
C PRO A 111 9.04 11.25 5.63
N LEU A 112 8.46 10.34 6.43
CA LEU A 112 7.07 10.41 6.86
C LEU A 112 6.90 11.19 8.17
N VAL A 113 5.66 11.61 8.44
CA VAL A 113 5.28 12.25 9.71
C VAL A 113 5.53 11.26 10.87
N PRO A 114 6.28 11.65 11.93
CA PRO A 114 6.66 10.73 13.02
C PRO A 114 5.48 10.01 13.69
N SER A 115 4.36 10.70 13.91
CA SER A 115 3.16 10.11 14.53
C SER A 115 2.52 9.01 13.69
N LEU A 116 2.68 9.03 12.36
CA LEU A 116 2.25 7.93 11.50
C LEU A 116 3.21 6.75 11.62
N VAL A 117 4.52 6.99 11.70
CA VAL A 117 5.52 5.94 11.88
C VAL A 117 5.32 5.19 13.21
N GLU A 118 4.98 5.92 14.28
CA GLU A 118 4.63 5.36 15.58
C GLU A 118 3.41 4.42 15.51
N GLN A 119 2.42 4.74 14.67
CA GLN A 119 1.25 3.89 14.43
C GLN A 119 1.58 2.66 13.56
N LEU A 120 2.47 2.81 12.57
CA LEU A 120 2.82 1.74 11.63
C LEU A 120 3.79 0.70 12.21
N ALA A 121 4.72 1.10 13.08
CA ALA A 121 5.72 0.21 13.65
C ALA A 121 5.14 -1.06 14.36
N PRO A 122 4.10 -0.96 15.23
CA PRO A 122 3.52 -2.15 15.85
C PRO A 122 2.77 -3.04 14.84
N MET A 123 2.30 -2.46 13.72
CA MET A 123 1.51 -3.18 12.72
C MET A 123 2.29 -4.23 11.96
N VAL A 124 3.63 -4.17 11.98
CA VAL A 124 4.48 -5.25 11.44
C VAL A 124 4.12 -6.61 12.05
N ARG A 125 3.87 -6.64 13.36
CA ARG A 125 3.47 -7.87 14.06
C ARG A 125 1.98 -8.17 13.87
N THR A 126 1.13 -7.15 13.98
CA THR A 126 -0.32 -7.32 13.79
C THR A 126 -0.66 -7.85 12.40
N ALA A 127 0.10 -7.45 11.38
CA ALA A 127 -0.07 -7.91 10.02
C ALA A 127 0.11 -9.44 9.90
N ALA A 128 0.98 -10.08 10.68
CA ALA A 128 1.13 -11.53 10.69
C ALA A 128 -0.07 -12.27 11.30
N GLN A 129 -0.94 -11.54 12.02
CA GLN A 129 -2.06 -12.06 12.79
C GLN A 129 -3.42 -11.80 12.11
N LEU A 130 -3.45 -11.05 11.00
CA LEU A 130 -4.70 -10.78 10.29
C LEU A 130 -5.30 -12.07 9.76
N GLU A 131 -6.59 -12.27 10.04
CA GLU A 131 -7.35 -13.38 9.48
C GLU A 131 -7.61 -13.12 7.99
N ALA A 132 -7.41 -14.14 7.16
CA ALA A 132 -7.64 -14.06 5.73
C ALA A 132 -8.96 -14.76 5.36
N GLY A 133 -9.97 -13.97 5.00
CA GLY A 133 -11.25 -14.45 4.48
C GLY A 133 -11.16 -14.90 3.02
N GLN A 134 -12.29 -15.38 2.49
CA GLN A 134 -12.37 -15.72 1.06
C GLN A 134 -12.22 -14.47 0.22
N GLN A 135 -11.25 -14.46 -0.70
CA GLN A 135 -11.05 -13.36 -1.63
C GLN A 135 -12.28 -13.19 -2.54
N PRO A 136 -12.84 -11.98 -2.65
CA PRO A 136 -13.91 -11.70 -3.60
C PRO A 136 -13.46 -11.99 -5.04
N ALA A 137 -14.37 -12.52 -5.87
CA ALA A 137 -14.04 -12.90 -7.25
C ALA A 137 -13.49 -11.74 -8.10
N PHE A 138 -13.91 -10.49 -7.82
CA PHE A 138 -13.41 -9.32 -8.55
C PHE A 138 -11.91 -9.08 -8.33
N VAL A 139 -11.32 -9.59 -7.24
CA VAL A 139 -9.90 -9.40 -6.95
C VAL A 139 -9.04 -10.00 -8.05
N ALA A 140 -9.35 -11.24 -8.45
CA ALA A 140 -8.66 -11.92 -9.54
C ALA A 140 -8.91 -11.24 -10.90
N LEU A 141 -10.13 -10.73 -11.13
CA LEU A 141 -10.47 -10.02 -12.37
C LEU A 141 -9.65 -8.72 -12.53
N LEU A 142 -9.51 -7.94 -11.46
CA LEU A 142 -8.74 -6.69 -11.48
C LEU A 142 -7.23 -6.92 -11.58
N ALA A 143 -6.71 -8.01 -11.02
CA ALA A 143 -5.32 -8.42 -11.21
C ALA A 143 -5.01 -8.82 -12.66
N GLN A 144 -6.00 -9.38 -13.37
CA GLN A 144 -5.84 -9.76 -14.78
C GLN A 144 -6.10 -8.60 -15.75
N GLN A 145 -6.63 -7.47 -15.28
CA GLN A 145 -7.01 -6.34 -16.12
C GLN A 145 -5.88 -5.30 -16.20
N PRO A 146 -5.12 -5.20 -17.30
CA PRO A 146 -4.10 -4.17 -17.45
C PRO A 146 -4.72 -2.78 -17.49
N ARG A 147 -4.02 -1.78 -16.93
CA ARG A 147 -4.42 -0.37 -17.01
C ARG A 147 -4.39 0.13 -18.46
N ALA A 148 -5.45 0.83 -18.88
CA ALA A 148 -5.63 1.33 -20.24
C ALA A 148 -4.49 2.25 -20.73
N GLY A 149 -3.74 2.89 -19.82
CA GLY A 149 -2.59 3.71 -20.18
C GLY A 149 -1.47 2.91 -20.87
N ALA A 150 -1.30 1.64 -20.51
CA ALA A 150 -0.35 0.72 -21.13
C ALA A 150 -0.87 0.15 -22.47
N THR A 151 -2.18 0.12 -22.68
CA THR A 151 -2.82 -0.58 -23.81
C THR A 151 -3.60 0.34 -24.77
N HIS A 152 -3.51 1.66 -24.62
CA HIS A 152 -4.26 2.62 -25.42
C HIS A 152 -3.93 2.50 -26.92
N PRO A 153 -4.92 2.23 -27.80
CA PRO A 153 -4.68 2.03 -29.22
C PRO A 153 -4.17 3.30 -29.92
N GLY A 154 -3.35 3.14 -30.95
CA GLY A 154 -2.98 4.23 -31.86
C GLY A 154 -1.88 5.18 -31.38
N ARG A 155 -1.17 4.89 -30.28
CA ARG A 155 0.02 5.66 -29.87
C ARG A 155 1.18 4.72 -29.52
N PRO A 156 2.35 4.84 -30.18
CA PRO A 156 3.53 4.08 -29.76
C PRO A 156 3.94 4.53 -28.35
N ARG A 157 4.08 3.58 -27.44
CA ARG A 157 4.51 3.80 -26.06
C ARG A 157 5.56 2.76 -25.70
N ILE A 158 6.56 3.16 -24.91
CA ILE A 158 7.43 2.20 -24.22
C ILE A 158 6.53 1.49 -23.20
N MET A 159 6.36 0.19 -23.38
CA MET A 159 5.65 -0.65 -22.42
C MET A 159 6.66 -1.41 -21.57
N LEU A 160 6.46 -1.36 -20.26
CA LEU A 160 7.15 -2.25 -19.33
C LEU A 160 6.30 -3.51 -19.18
N TRP A 161 6.92 -4.68 -19.34
CA TRP A 161 6.27 -5.97 -19.17
C TRP A 161 6.67 -6.60 -17.82
N PRO A 162 5.72 -7.14 -17.04
CA PRO A 162 4.27 -7.12 -17.25
C PRO A 162 3.66 -5.71 -17.03
N PRO A 163 2.54 -5.39 -17.70
CA PRO A 163 1.84 -4.12 -17.51
C PRO A 163 1.30 -4.01 -16.08
N GLU A 164 1.13 -2.77 -15.59
CA GLU A 164 0.41 -2.51 -14.34
C GLU A 164 -1.05 -2.97 -14.46
N SER A 165 -1.51 -3.79 -13.51
CA SER A 165 -2.92 -4.20 -13.39
C SER A 165 -3.77 -3.18 -12.62
N HIS A 166 -5.09 -3.34 -12.60
CA HIS A 166 -5.94 -2.50 -11.74
C HIS A 166 -5.72 -2.83 -10.26
N ALA A 167 -5.39 -4.08 -9.92
CA ALA A 167 -5.03 -4.47 -8.56
C ALA A 167 -3.74 -3.79 -8.08
N ASP A 168 -2.68 -3.82 -8.90
CA ASP A 168 -1.42 -3.07 -8.65
C ASP A 168 -1.72 -1.60 -8.34
N HIS A 169 -2.55 -1.00 -9.19
CA HIS A 169 -2.89 0.41 -9.12
C HIS A 169 -3.65 0.74 -7.83
N CYS A 170 -4.72 0.00 -7.53
CA CYS A 170 -5.55 0.23 -6.35
C CYS A 170 -4.76 0.03 -5.06
N ALA A 171 -3.93 -1.01 -4.97
CA ALA A 171 -3.10 -1.25 -3.80
C ALA A 171 -2.19 -0.07 -3.49
N LEU A 172 -1.45 0.44 -4.48
CA LEU A 172 -0.53 1.55 -4.23
C LEU A 172 -1.26 2.87 -3.99
N VAL A 173 -2.38 3.12 -4.67
CA VAL A 173 -3.20 4.31 -4.37
C VAL A 173 -3.73 4.25 -2.93
N ALA A 174 -4.16 3.09 -2.45
CA ALA A 174 -4.60 2.91 -1.06
C ALA A 174 -3.47 3.17 -0.06
N VAL A 175 -2.27 2.63 -0.31
CA VAL A 175 -1.08 2.89 0.52
C VAL A 175 -0.72 4.38 0.50
N TYR A 176 -0.71 5.03 -0.66
CA TYR A 176 -0.46 6.48 -0.75
C TYR A 176 -1.50 7.27 0.03
N ALA A 177 -2.77 6.88 -0.02
CA ALA A 177 -3.84 7.54 0.71
C ALA A 177 -3.59 7.50 2.23
N VAL A 178 -3.12 6.37 2.77
CA VAL A 178 -2.71 6.26 4.19
C VAL A 178 -1.51 7.17 4.48
N LEU A 179 -0.44 7.09 3.68
CA LEU A 179 0.78 7.87 3.89
C LEU A 179 0.54 9.39 3.81
N LEU A 180 -0.41 9.81 2.98
CA LEU A 180 -0.75 11.21 2.77
C LEU A 180 -1.84 11.71 3.73
N SER A 181 -2.59 10.81 4.38
CA SER A 181 -3.71 11.16 5.27
C SER A 181 -3.38 12.21 6.35
N PRO A 182 -2.19 12.23 7.00
CA PRO A 182 -1.89 13.23 8.02
C PRO A 182 -1.82 14.66 7.47
N TYR A 183 -1.39 14.83 6.21
CA TYR A 183 -1.27 16.14 5.57
C TYR A 183 -2.63 16.76 5.21
N PHE A 184 -3.67 15.91 5.10
CA PHE A 184 -5.03 16.31 4.75
C PHE A 184 -6.02 16.18 5.93
N GLY A 185 -5.55 15.71 7.09
CA GLY A 185 -6.41 15.45 8.25
C GLY A 185 -7.48 14.39 7.97
N ALA A 186 -7.18 13.43 7.10
CA ALA A 186 -8.09 12.35 6.73
C ALA A 186 -7.94 11.14 7.66
N ASP A 187 -9.01 10.36 7.82
CA ASP A 187 -8.93 9.05 8.46
C ASP A 187 -8.17 8.07 7.54
N PRO A 188 -7.12 7.38 8.05
CA PRO A 188 -6.32 6.48 7.22
C PRO A 188 -7.10 5.27 6.73
N GLY A 189 -8.06 4.75 7.51
CA GLY A 189 -8.90 3.62 7.13
C GLY A 189 -9.83 3.98 5.97
N GLU A 190 -10.58 5.08 6.08
CA GLU A 190 -11.46 5.58 5.01
C GLU A 190 -10.68 5.93 3.73
N ALA A 191 -9.52 6.59 3.88
CA ALA A 191 -8.65 6.94 2.77
C ALA A 191 -8.13 5.68 2.06
N PHE A 192 -7.70 4.67 2.82
CA PHE A 192 -7.28 3.38 2.30
C PHE A 192 -8.40 2.66 1.54
N LEU A 193 -9.59 2.52 2.13
CA LEU A 193 -10.72 1.85 1.47
C LEU A 193 -11.11 2.55 0.18
N THR A 194 -11.15 3.89 0.20
CA THR A 194 -11.44 4.69 -1.00
C THR A 194 -10.41 4.40 -2.10
N GLY A 195 -9.12 4.42 -1.76
CA GLY A 195 -8.05 4.08 -2.70
C GLY A 195 -8.09 2.62 -3.16
N LEU A 196 -8.50 1.69 -2.31
CA LEU A 196 -8.59 0.27 -2.63
C LEU A 196 -9.77 -0.02 -3.56
N ALA A 197 -10.88 0.69 -3.41
CA ALA A 197 -12.15 0.41 -4.10
C ALA A 197 -12.41 1.29 -5.34
N HIS A 198 -11.57 2.28 -5.65
CA HIS A 198 -11.92 3.30 -6.67
C HIS A 198 -12.06 2.80 -8.12
N HIS A 199 -11.56 1.59 -8.45
CA HIS A 199 -11.79 0.94 -9.75
C HIS A 199 -12.76 -0.25 -9.68
N LEU A 200 -13.64 -0.34 -8.68
CA LEU A 200 -14.69 -1.37 -8.64
C LEU A 200 -15.89 -1.09 -9.57
N HIS A 201 -15.80 -0.09 -10.45
CA HIS A 201 -16.89 0.37 -11.31
C HIS A 201 -16.97 -0.37 -12.66
#